data_AF-A0A0F8W3Q7-F1
#
_entry.id   AF-A0A0F8W3Q7-F1
#
_cell.length_a   1.000
_cell.length_b   1.000
_cell.length_c   1.000
_cell.angle_alpha   90.00
_cell.angle_beta   90.00
_cell.angle_gamma   90.00
#
_symmetry.space_group_name_H-M   'P 1'
#
loop_
_entity.id
_entity.type
_entity.pdbx_description
1 polymer ?
#
loop_
_entity_poly.entity_id
_entity_poly.type
_entity_poly.pdbx_seq_one_letter_code
_entity_poly.pdbx_strand_id
1 'polypeptide(L)'
;MCFEAFSCEDCKYGFSIKLTKDSYDVVGRGVKSELLLETVACGHGCSKINCSWAVEASHDIEYSYDVRSSEYCIGCVGIKHARYRILNKQYSEEEYKKLKDQIVEELKKNSAYGLYFPPELSPWAYNETLAEDNYPLGKEQAIAEGFRWEEDIPRTRGKETMKLEEVPDHIKDVDDSIVNEVLVCTGCGYNYRLIPSELEFYRRMVLPVPRKCFDCR
;
A
#
# COMPACT_ATOMS: atom_id res chain seq x y z
N MET A 1 15.00 -6.56 0.05
CA MET A 1 14.53 -7.94 -0.11
C MET A 1 14.33 -8.30 -1.59
N CYS A 2 13.89 -9.53 -1.92
CA CYS A 2 13.52 -9.99 -3.27
C CYS A 2 12.63 -11.23 -3.14
N PHE A 3 11.44 -11.28 -3.75
CA PHE A 3 10.52 -12.43 -3.55
C PHE A 3 9.74 -12.83 -4.82
N GLU A 4 10.28 -13.78 -5.57
CA GLU A 4 9.87 -14.19 -6.93
C GLU A 4 10.28 -13.22 -8.04
N ALA A 5 11.61 -13.12 -8.20
CA ALA A 5 12.33 -12.70 -9.40
C ALA A 5 11.98 -13.57 -10.63
N PHE A 6 12.25 -13.12 -11.87
CA PHE A 6 12.63 -13.95 -13.03
C PHE A 6 12.74 -13.04 -14.28
N SER A 7 13.90 -12.66 -14.79
CA SER A 7 15.22 -12.53 -14.15
C SER A 7 15.71 -11.10 -14.38
N CYS A 8 16.73 -10.63 -13.67
CA CYS A 8 16.91 -9.21 -13.36
C CYS A 8 18.30 -8.66 -13.72
N GLU A 9 18.56 -7.37 -13.48
CA GLU A 9 19.90 -6.79 -13.34
C GLU A 9 19.90 -5.63 -12.31
N ASP A 10 21.02 -5.49 -11.60
CA ASP A 10 21.43 -4.51 -10.57
C ASP A 10 20.38 -3.90 -9.62
N CYS A 11 19.51 -4.77 -9.08
CA CYS A 11 18.43 -4.55 -8.10
C CYS A 11 18.79 -3.97 -6.70
N LYS A 12 17.81 -3.32 -6.07
CA LYS A 12 17.50 -3.42 -4.61
C LYS A 12 15.98 -3.63 -4.33
N TYR A 13 15.56 -3.55 -3.07
CA TYR A 13 14.58 -4.31 -2.25
C TYR A 13 13.24 -4.92 -2.77
N GLY A 14 13.18 -5.47 -3.99
CA GLY A 14 12.22 -6.50 -4.48
C GLY A 14 11.19 -7.23 -3.56
N PHE A 15 9.94 -7.36 -4.01
CA PHE A 15 8.98 -8.45 -3.68
C PHE A 15 8.04 -8.72 -4.89
N SER A 16 8.32 -9.74 -5.71
CA SER A 16 7.58 -10.23 -6.91
C SER A 16 7.84 -9.51 -8.24
N ILE A 17 9.09 -9.62 -8.68
CA ILE A 17 9.74 -8.94 -9.81
C ILE A 17 9.91 -9.92 -10.98
N LYS A 18 9.46 -9.65 -12.21
CA LYS A 18 9.83 -10.49 -13.38
C LYS A 18 9.95 -9.51 -14.56
N LEU A 19 10.66 -9.74 -15.68
CA LEU A 19 12.13 -9.67 -15.74
C LEU A 19 12.55 -8.20 -15.53
N THR A 20 13.79 -7.87 -15.13
CA THR A 20 14.22 -6.53 -14.68
C THR A 20 15.64 -6.16 -15.18
N LYS A 21 16.04 -4.88 -15.14
CA LYS A 21 17.42 -4.39 -15.19
C LYS A 21 17.63 -3.18 -14.28
N ASP A 22 18.89 -2.80 -14.07
CA ASP A 22 19.49 -1.74 -13.24
C ASP A 22 18.47 -1.06 -12.31
N SER A 23 18.28 -1.56 -11.08
CA SER A 23 17.01 -1.34 -10.34
C SER A 23 17.14 -1.03 -8.85
N TYR A 24 16.10 -0.44 -8.24
CA TYR A 24 16.12 -0.10 -6.82
C TYR A 24 14.71 -0.10 -6.15
N ASP A 25 14.66 -0.42 -4.85
CA ASP A 25 13.56 -0.94 -4.00
C ASP A 25 12.19 -1.20 -4.63
N VAL A 26 11.97 -2.44 -5.09
CA VAL A 26 10.78 -2.88 -5.85
C VAL A 26 9.80 -3.72 -5.00
N VAL A 27 8.49 -3.62 -5.21
CA VAL A 27 7.44 -4.58 -4.76
C VAL A 27 6.47 -4.82 -5.96
N GLY A 28 5.75 -5.95 -6.04
CA GLY A 28 5.31 -6.59 -7.30
C GLY A 28 3.87 -6.30 -7.77
N ARG A 29 3.46 -6.66 -9.00
CA ARG A 29 3.86 -7.80 -9.87
C ARG A 29 4.26 -7.38 -11.30
N GLY A 30 5.52 -7.59 -11.69
CA GLY A 30 6.06 -7.18 -13.01
C GLY A 30 6.31 -8.29 -14.04
N VAL A 31 6.52 -7.90 -15.31
CA VAL A 31 7.10 -8.72 -16.41
C VAL A 31 7.83 -7.82 -17.44
N LYS A 32 9.04 -8.20 -17.89
CA LYS A 32 9.96 -7.50 -18.86
C LYS A 32 10.19 -6.00 -18.58
N SER A 33 11.28 -5.65 -17.89
CA SER A 33 11.55 -4.28 -17.45
C SER A 33 13.03 -3.94 -17.42
N GLU A 34 13.36 -2.70 -17.74
CA GLU A 34 14.72 -2.18 -17.81
C GLU A 34 14.69 -0.66 -17.94
N LEU A 35 14.92 0.20 -16.92
CA LEU A 35 15.62 0.08 -15.63
C LEU A 35 15.00 1.10 -14.61
N LEU A 36 15.25 0.97 -13.28
CA LEU A 36 14.29 1.39 -12.22
C LEU A 36 14.89 2.09 -10.98
N LEU A 37 14.22 3.14 -10.51
CA LEU A 37 14.32 3.61 -9.12
C LEU A 37 13.01 3.26 -8.35
N GLU A 38 12.68 3.92 -7.24
CA GLU A 38 11.96 3.28 -6.10
C GLU A 38 10.49 2.96 -6.44
N THR A 39 10.05 1.74 -6.15
CA THR A 39 8.95 1.10 -6.90
C THR A 39 8.01 0.23 -6.06
N VAL A 40 6.70 0.41 -6.27
CA VAL A 40 5.69 -0.60 -5.90
C VAL A 40 4.71 -0.84 -7.06
N ALA A 41 4.63 -2.10 -7.50
CA ALA A 41 3.72 -2.71 -8.48
C ALA A 41 3.89 -2.33 -9.98
N CYS A 42 5.10 -2.25 -10.50
CA CYS A 42 5.35 -2.07 -11.95
C CYS A 42 4.91 -3.29 -12.78
N GLY A 43 4.16 -3.06 -13.88
CA GLY A 43 3.56 -4.08 -14.75
C GLY A 43 3.99 -4.04 -16.23
N HIS A 44 3.62 -5.09 -16.97
CA HIS A 44 4.26 -5.59 -18.20
C HIS A 44 4.91 -4.56 -19.18
N GLY A 45 6.25 -4.55 -19.29
CA GLY A 45 7.00 -3.87 -20.38
C GLY A 45 7.74 -2.56 -20.03
N CYS A 46 8.35 -2.42 -18.86
CA CYS A 46 8.72 -1.13 -18.25
C CYS A 46 10.10 -0.55 -18.64
N SER A 47 10.27 0.79 -18.68
CA SER A 47 11.59 1.43 -18.64
C SER A 47 11.58 2.85 -18.03
N LYS A 48 12.68 3.25 -17.37
CA LYS A 48 12.93 4.55 -16.72
C LYS A 48 11.79 5.06 -15.82
N ILE A 49 11.65 4.42 -14.67
CA ILE A 49 10.66 4.81 -13.66
C ILE A 49 11.40 5.33 -12.43
N ASN A 50 10.95 6.48 -11.92
CA ASN A 50 11.41 6.98 -10.63
C ASN A 50 10.22 7.32 -9.72
N CYS A 51 10.14 6.65 -8.57
CA CYS A 51 9.23 6.98 -7.47
C CYS A 51 7.75 7.07 -7.85
N SER A 52 7.19 5.97 -8.36
CA SER A 52 5.81 5.96 -8.85
C SER A 52 5.04 4.68 -8.48
N TRP A 53 3.71 4.78 -8.38
CA TRP A 53 2.80 3.69 -8.03
C TRP A 53 1.78 3.41 -9.15
N ALA A 54 1.49 2.13 -9.39
CA ALA A 54 0.55 1.65 -10.41
C ALA A 54 0.79 2.26 -11.81
N VAL A 55 2.01 2.09 -12.32
CA VAL A 55 2.39 2.54 -13.68
C VAL A 55 2.28 1.38 -14.67
N GLU A 56 1.57 1.59 -15.79
CA GLU A 56 1.30 0.59 -16.82
C GLU A 56 1.66 1.11 -18.21
N ALA A 57 2.44 0.34 -18.99
CA ALA A 57 2.78 0.62 -20.40
C ALA A 57 3.22 2.08 -20.69
N SER A 58 4.09 2.64 -19.85
CA SER A 58 4.45 4.08 -19.84
C SER A 58 5.98 4.29 -19.80
N HIS A 59 6.45 5.50 -20.15
CA HIS A 59 7.88 5.84 -20.27
C HIS A 59 8.22 7.23 -19.70
N ASP A 60 9.40 7.39 -19.07
CA ASP A 60 9.87 8.63 -18.43
C ASP A 60 8.80 9.23 -17.48
N ILE A 61 8.50 8.48 -16.41
CA ILE A 61 7.51 8.83 -15.38
C ILE A 61 8.22 9.06 -14.03
N GLU A 62 7.99 10.23 -13.43
CA GLU A 62 8.61 10.64 -12.16
C GLU A 62 7.54 11.09 -11.14
N TYR A 63 7.67 10.68 -9.87
CA TYR A 63 6.84 11.14 -8.73
C TYR A 63 5.31 11.05 -8.99
N SER A 64 4.80 9.95 -9.54
CA SER A 64 3.42 9.87 -10.06
C SER A 64 2.63 8.64 -9.59
N TYR A 65 1.29 8.69 -9.67
CA TYR A 65 0.38 7.68 -9.10
C TYR A 65 -0.79 7.32 -10.06
N ASP A 66 -1.02 6.04 -10.33
CA ASP A 66 -2.03 5.52 -11.29
C ASP A 66 -1.93 6.20 -12.67
N VAL A 67 -0.82 5.92 -13.38
CA VAL A 67 -0.51 6.49 -14.70
C VAL A 67 -0.40 5.38 -15.74
N ARG A 68 -1.17 5.48 -16.83
CA ARG A 68 -1.27 4.39 -17.83
C ARG A 68 -1.10 4.88 -19.26
N SER A 69 -0.38 4.10 -20.07
CA SER A 69 -0.14 4.39 -21.50
C SER A 69 0.28 5.83 -21.78
N SER A 70 1.19 6.37 -20.97
CA SER A 70 1.57 7.79 -20.96
C SER A 70 3.09 7.97 -21.02
N GLU A 71 3.53 9.16 -21.41
CA GLU A 71 4.96 9.50 -21.58
C GLU A 71 5.27 10.86 -20.93
N TYR A 72 6.49 11.05 -20.42
CA TYR A 72 6.97 12.36 -19.98
C TYR A 72 6.03 13.06 -18.98
N CYS A 73 5.87 12.45 -17.80
CA CYS A 73 4.97 12.95 -16.75
C CYS A 73 5.69 13.08 -15.40
N ILE A 74 5.46 14.21 -14.71
CA ILE A 74 6.02 14.51 -13.38
C ILE A 74 4.89 14.90 -12.42
N GLY A 75 4.82 14.31 -11.22
CA GLY A 75 3.86 14.74 -10.19
C GLY A 75 2.39 14.47 -10.54
N CYS A 76 2.10 13.48 -11.41
CA CYS A 76 0.78 13.27 -11.97
C CYS A 76 -0.02 12.19 -11.23
N VAL A 77 -1.35 12.33 -11.20
CA VAL A 77 -2.26 11.42 -10.49
C VAL A 77 -3.46 11.05 -11.35
N GLY A 78 -3.71 9.76 -11.58
CA GLY A 78 -4.94 9.24 -12.18
C GLY A 78 -5.14 9.56 -13.68
N ILE A 79 -4.06 9.51 -14.48
CA ILE A 79 -4.08 9.94 -15.89
C ILE A 79 -3.79 8.80 -16.89
N LYS A 80 -4.34 8.93 -18.10
CA LYS A 80 -4.21 7.95 -19.19
C LYS A 80 -3.97 8.65 -20.52
N HIS A 81 -3.15 8.05 -21.40
CA HIS A 81 -2.84 8.58 -22.74
C HIS A 81 -2.30 10.02 -22.74
N ALA A 82 -1.54 10.38 -21.71
CA ALA A 82 -0.98 11.71 -21.53
C ALA A 82 0.47 11.79 -22.05
N ARG A 83 0.88 12.98 -22.48
CA ARG A 83 2.26 13.30 -22.86
C ARG A 83 2.62 14.69 -22.31
N TYR A 84 3.86 14.94 -21.90
CA TYR A 84 4.35 16.26 -21.49
C TYR A 84 3.48 16.93 -20.40
N ARG A 85 3.36 16.28 -19.23
CA ARG A 85 2.56 16.78 -18.11
C ARG A 85 3.35 16.98 -16.83
N ILE A 86 3.01 18.06 -16.12
CA ILE A 86 3.53 18.35 -14.78
C ILE A 86 2.32 18.71 -13.91
N LEU A 87 2.15 18.02 -12.77
CA LEU A 87 1.00 18.20 -11.85
C LEU A 87 -0.36 18.14 -12.59
N ASN A 88 -0.54 17.11 -13.42
CA ASN A 88 -1.67 16.89 -14.33
C ASN A 88 -1.92 17.96 -15.42
N LYS A 89 -1.19 19.10 -15.44
CA LYS A 89 -1.30 20.14 -16.46
C LYS A 89 -0.51 19.78 -17.73
N GLN A 90 -1.09 20.09 -18.89
CA GLN A 90 -0.50 19.90 -20.21
C GLN A 90 0.41 21.08 -20.59
N TYR A 91 1.55 20.79 -21.22
CA TYR A 91 2.51 21.76 -21.74
C TYR A 91 2.91 21.47 -23.19
N SER A 92 3.60 22.40 -23.85
CA SER A 92 4.39 22.09 -25.04
C SER A 92 5.62 21.23 -24.68
N GLU A 93 6.26 20.61 -25.67
CA GLU A 93 7.48 19.82 -25.44
C GLU A 93 8.65 20.68 -24.94
N GLU A 94 8.78 21.90 -25.45
CA GLU A 94 9.81 22.87 -25.09
C GLU A 94 9.59 23.43 -23.67
N GLU A 95 8.35 23.78 -23.35
CA GLU A 95 7.95 24.21 -22.00
C GLU A 95 8.17 23.11 -20.98
N TYR A 96 7.76 21.88 -21.31
CA TYR A 96 7.93 20.70 -20.46
C TYR A 96 9.41 20.44 -20.16
N LYS A 97 10.28 20.41 -21.19
CA LYS A 97 11.73 20.20 -21.01
C LYS A 97 12.34 21.25 -20.09
N LYS A 98 12.05 22.53 -20.33
CA LYS A 98 12.53 23.64 -19.49
C LYS A 98 12.08 23.51 -18.04
N LEU A 99 10.81 23.20 -17.80
CA LEU A 99 10.28 23.03 -16.44
C LEU A 99 10.83 21.79 -15.75
N LYS A 100 11.00 20.68 -16.48
CA LYS A 100 11.64 19.45 -15.98
C LYS A 100 13.05 19.74 -15.48
N ASP A 101 13.89 20.42 -16.28
CA ASP A 101 15.26 20.72 -15.89
C ASP A 101 15.32 21.57 -14.61
N GLN A 102 14.46 22.59 -14.49
CA GLN A 102 14.34 23.41 -13.28
C GLN A 102 13.94 22.60 -12.04
N ILE A 103 12.92 21.74 -12.16
CA ILE A 103 12.46 20.86 -11.06
C ILE A 103 13.59 19.91 -10.63
N VAL A 104 14.30 19.31 -11.58
CA VAL A 104 15.41 18.39 -11.31
C VAL A 104 16.57 19.09 -10.61
N GLU A 105 16.91 20.33 -10.99
CA GLU A 105 17.96 21.13 -10.32
C GLU A 105 17.58 21.48 -8.87
N GLU A 106 16.34 21.93 -8.62
CA GLU A 106 15.85 22.25 -7.28
C GLU A 106 15.81 21.02 -6.37
N LEU A 107 15.29 19.90 -6.85
CA LEU A 107 15.26 18.64 -6.09
C LEU A 107 16.67 18.11 -5.78
N LYS A 108 17.63 18.24 -6.70
CA LYS A 108 19.03 17.84 -6.47
C LYS A 108 19.69 18.71 -5.42
N LYS A 109 19.47 20.03 -5.46
CA LYS A 109 19.99 20.98 -4.47
C LYS A 109 19.48 20.68 -3.06
N ASN A 110 18.26 20.15 -2.95
CA ASN A 110 17.63 19.80 -1.68
C ASN A 110 17.87 18.32 -1.25
N SER A 111 18.73 17.57 -1.96
CA SER A 111 18.95 16.12 -1.75
C SER A 111 17.67 15.25 -1.82
N ALA A 112 16.61 15.77 -2.44
CA ALA A 112 15.32 15.11 -2.59
C ALA A 112 15.13 14.46 -3.97
N TYR A 113 16.05 14.70 -4.91
CA TYR A 113 15.95 14.11 -6.24
C TYR A 113 16.30 12.61 -6.24
N GLY A 114 15.29 11.79 -6.42
CA GLY A 114 15.40 10.42 -6.88
C GLY A 114 14.95 9.36 -5.88
N LEU A 115 14.81 9.70 -4.60
CA LEU A 115 14.21 8.82 -3.59
C LEU A 115 12.68 8.92 -3.61
N TYR A 116 12.00 7.90 -3.07
CA TYR A 116 10.54 7.92 -2.93
C TYR A 116 10.07 9.13 -2.10
N PHE A 117 8.77 9.46 -2.17
CA PHE A 117 8.21 10.51 -1.33
C PHE A 117 8.59 10.29 0.14
N PRO A 118 9.16 11.29 0.83
CA PRO A 118 9.70 11.10 2.16
C PRO A 118 8.54 10.89 3.16
N PRO A 119 8.75 10.18 4.28
CA PRO A 119 7.68 9.69 5.15
C PRO A 119 6.71 10.76 5.66
N GLU A 120 7.15 12.02 5.77
CA GLU A 120 6.35 13.17 6.19
C GLU A 120 5.21 13.50 5.21
N LEU A 121 5.35 13.12 3.93
CA LEU A 121 4.28 13.25 2.93
C LEU A 121 3.30 12.07 2.94
N SER A 122 3.55 11.01 3.73
CA SER A 122 2.61 9.91 3.87
C SER A 122 1.31 10.38 4.55
N PRO A 123 0.12 10.14 3.96
CA PRO A 123 -1.14 10.40 4.62
C PRO A 123 -1.45 9.36 5.73
N TRP A 124 -0.65 8.28 5.84
CA TRP A 124 -0.78 7.24 6.87
C TRP A 124 0.45 7.17 7.80
N ALA A 125 0.23 6.89 9.07
CA ALA A 125 1.25 6.51 10.05
C ALA A 125 1.72 5.06 9.84
N TYR A 126 2.86 4.69 10.44
CA TYR A 126 3.47 3.36 10.28
C TYR A 126 2.49 2.22 10.60
N ASN A 127 1.84 2.34 11.76
CA ASN A 127 0.86 1.42 12.33
C ASN A 127 -0.57 1.55 11.72
N GLU A 128 -0.73 2.36 10.68
CA GLU A 128 -1.93 2.34 9.82
C GLU A 128 -1.68 1.58 8.50
N THR A 129 -0.44 1.17 8.24
CA THR A 129 -0.04 0.55 6.98
C THR A 129 0.40 -0.90 7.17
N LEU A 130 0.44 -1.64 6.07
CA LEU A 130 1.05 -2.97 5.99
C LEU A 130 2.54 -3.00 6.41
N ALA A 131 3.18 -1.86 6.68
CA ALA A 131 4.54 -1.84 7.22
C ALA A 131 4.59 -2.51 8.61
N GLU A 132 3.61 -2.26 9.49
CA GLU A 132 3.56 -2.89 10.81
C GLU A 132 3.34 -4.41 10.73
N ASP A 133 2.48 -4.88 9.82
CA ASP A 133 2.25 -6.32 9.59
C ASP A 133 3.50 -7.05 9.10
N ASN A 134 4.32 -6.40 8.26
CA ASN A 134 5.51 -7.01 7.65
C ASN A 134 6.80 -6.80 8.48
N TYR A 135 6.89 -5.67 9.19
CA TYR A 135 8.03 -5.23 9.99
C TYR A 135 7.52 -4.59 11.28
N PRO A 136 7.04 -5.37 12.26
CA PRO A 136 6.48 -4.81 13.49
C PRO A 136 7.55 -4.04 14.28
N LEU A 137 7.35 -2.74 14.40
CA LEU A 137 8.17 -1.82 15.20
C LEU A 137 7.39 -1.34 16.42
N GLY A 138 8.07 -1.19 17.55
CA GLY A 138 7.54 -0.41 18.67
C GLY A 138 7.48 1.07 18.31
N LYS A 139 6.57 1.82 18.92
CA LYS A 139 6.38 3.27 18.73
C LYS A 139 7.70 4.05 18.79
N GLU A 140 8.54 3.78 19.78
CA GLU A 140 9.83 4.45 19.97
C GLU A 140 10.80 4.16 18.82
N GLN A 141 10.74 2.97 18.22
CA GLN A 141 11.56 2.58 17.07
C GLN A 141 11.05 3.25 15.79
N ALA A 142 9.74 3.20 15.53
CA ALA A 142 9.13 3.84 14.37
C ALA A 142 9.43 5.36 14.34
N ILE A 143 9.31 6.04 15.49
CA ILE A 143 9.66 7.46 15.62
C ILE A 143 11.16 7.69 15.42
N ALA A 144 12.03 6.82 15.94
CA ALA A 144 13.48 6.92 15.75
C ALA A 144 13.93 6.70 14.29
N GLU A 145 13.16 5.92 13.51
CA GLU A 145 13.34 5.70 12.07
C GLU A 145 12.68 6.80 11.21
N GLY A 146 12.01 7.79 11.81
CA GLY A 146 11.41 8.93 11.12
C GLY A 146 9.96 8.74 10.67
N PHE A 147 9.30 7.67 11.09
CA PHE A 147 7.89 7.41 10.77
C PHE A 147 6.93 8.09 11.76
N ARG A 148 5.77 8.51 11.27
CA ARG A 148 4.64 8.92 12.13
C ARG A 148 4.04 7.68 12.81
N TRP A 149 3.58 7.84 14.04
CA TRP A 149 2.79 6.86 14.79
C TRP A 149 1.42 7.45 15.10
N GLU A 150 0.35 6.67 14.91
CA GLU A 150 -1.03 7.06 15.24
C GLU A 150 -1.46 6.43 16.57
N GLU A 151 -2.03 7.23 17.47
CA GLU A 151 -2.51 6.78 18.78
C GLU A 151 -3.99 6.37 18.75
N ASP A 152 -4.80 7.01 17.90
CA ASP A 152 -6.25 6.83 17.83
C ASP A 152 -6.70 6.43 16.42
N ILE A 153 -6.24 5.25 15.98
CA ILE A 153 -6.67 4.65 14.72
C ILE A 153 -8.22 4.54 14.73
N PRO A 154 -8.94 5.16 13.77
CA PRO A 154 -10.39 5.22 13.79
C PRO A 154 -11.06 3.83 13.77
N ARG A 155 -11.60 3.41 14.92
CA ARG A 155 -12.25 2.10 15.10
C ARG A 155 -13.48 2.23 15.99
N THR A 156 -14.52 1.45 15.70
CA THR A 156 -15.75 1.43 16.49
C THR A 156 -15.51 0.80 17.87
N ARG A 157 -15.93 1.48 18.94
CA ARG A 157 -15.92 1.00 20.35
C ARG A 157 -17.25 1.36 21.02
N GLY A 158 -17.68 0.58 22.02
CA GLY A 158 -18.87 0.87 22.84
C GLY A 158 -20.18 0.89 22.05
N LYS A 159 -20.26 0.09 20.97
CA LYS A 159 -21.45 -0.11 20.12
C LYS A 159 -21.89 -1.56 20.04
N GLU A 160 -21.36 -2.42 20.92
CA GLU A 160 -21.82 -3.79 21.08
C GLU A 160 -23.30 -3.85 21.43
N THR A 161 -24.01 -4.76 20.77
CA THR A 161 -25.44 -5.05 21.01
C THR A 161 -25.63 -6.39 21.72
N MET A 162 -24.62 -7.26 21.65
CA MET A 162 -24.56 -8.55 22.33
C MET A 162 -23.23 -8.66 23.10
N LYS A 163 -23.30 -9.07 24.36
CA LYS A 163 -22.12 -9.30 25.19
C LYS A 163 -21.48 -10.65 24.88
N LEU A 164 -20.20 -10.77 25.19
CA LEU A 164 -19.47 -12.03 24.95
C LEU A 164 -20.01 -13.18 25.79
N GLU A 165 -20.50 -12.92 27.00
CA GLU A 165 -21.10 -13.93 27.88
C GLU A 165 -22.42 -14.49 27.33
N GLU A 166 -23.07 -13.78 26.40
CA GLU A 166 -24.33 -14.18 25.76
C GLU A 166 -24.12 -15.02 24.49
N VAL A 167 -22.92 -14.97 23.90
CA VAL A 167 -22.54 -15.80 22.75
C VAL A 167 -22.18 -17.21 23.23
N PRO A 168 -22.90 -18.27 22.79
CA PRO A 168 -22.63 -19.65 23.20
C PRO A 168 -21.23 -20.15 22.79
N ASP A 169 -20.61 -20.97 23.65
CA ASP A 169 -19.30 -21.56 23.37
C ASP A 169 -19.34 -22.61 22.25
N HIS A 170 -20.47 -23.29 22.05
CA HIS A 170 -20.58 -24.35 21.05
C HIS A 170 -21.44 -23.91 19.86
N ILE A 171 -20.88 -24.05 18.65
CA ILE A 171 -21.40 -23.45 17.41
C ILE A 171 -22.78 -23.94 16.95
N LYS A 172 -23.25 -25.08 17.48
CA LYS A 172 -24.62 -25.58 17.22
C LYS A 172 -25.70 -24.77 17.96
N ASP A 173 -25.31 -24.09 19.04
CA ASP A 173 -26.23 -23.34 19.90
C ASP A 173 -26.27 -21.85 19.52
N VAL A 174 -25.42 -21.43 18.57
CA VAL A 174 -25.35 -20.08 18.01
C VAL A 174 -26.42 -19.92 16.93
N ASP A 175 -27.38 -19.02 17.17
CA ASP A 175 -28.45 -18.66 16.23
C ASP A 175 -27.95 -17.81 15.04
N ASP A 176 -28.68 -17.85 13.92
CA ASP A 176 -28.37 -17.08 12.70
C ASP A 176 -28.37 -15.55 12.94
N SER A 177 -29.17 -15.06 13.90
CA SER A 177 -29.30 -13.64 14.22
C SER A 177 -27.99 -12.98 14.67
N ILE A 178 -26.98 -13.74 15.12
CA ILE A 178 -25.67 -13.21 15.54
C ILE A 178 -24.96 -12.36 14.47
N VAL A 179 -25.27 -12.57 13.18
CA VAL A 179 -24.70 -11.74 12.09
C VAL A 179 -25.24 -10.30 12.10
N ASN A 180 -26.40 -10.07 12.73
CA ASN A 180 -26.98 -8.73 12.92
C ASN A 180 -26.38 -8.02 14.14
N GLU A 181 -25.84 -8.78 15.09
CA GLU A 181 -25.27 -8.28 16.33
C GLU A 181 -23.88 -7.68 16.13
N VAL A 182 -23.54 -6.74 17.02
CA VAL A 182 -22.22 -6.14 17.15
C VAL A 182 -21.54 -6.75 18.37
N LEU A 183 -20.42 -7.45 18.13
CA LEU A 183 -19.59 -8.08 19.15
C LEU A 183 -18.44 -7.13 19.56
N VAL A 184 -17.73 -7.47 20.63
CA VAL A 184 -16.54 -6.72 21.12
C VAL A 184 -15.33 -7.66 21.25
N CYS A 185 -14.16 -7.21 20.79
CA CYS A 185 -12.94 -8.03 20.78
C CYS A 185 -12.28 -8.07 22.17
N THR A 186 -11.97 -9.27 22.67
CA THR A 186 -11.26 -9.45 23.96
C THR A 186 -9.82 -8.94 23.96
N GLY A 187 -9.19 -8.76 22.80
CA GLY A 187 -7.80 -8.29 22.69
C GLY A 187 -7.66 -6.77 22.70
N CYS A 188 -8.44 -6.08 21.86
CA CYS A 188 -8.28 -4.65 21.59
C CYS A 188 -9.50 -3.79 21.99
N GLY A 189 -10.62 -4.41 22.38
CA GLY A 189 -11.87 -3.71 22.70
C GLY A 189 -12.61 -3.11 21.49
N TYR A 190 -12.14 -3.35 20.26
CA TYR A 190 -12.85 -2.92 19.04
C TYR A 190 -14.10 -3.77 18.79
N ASN A 191 -15.14 -3.13 18.29
CA ASN A 191 -16.34 -3.80 17.84
C ASN A 191 -16.14 -4.47 16.47
N TYR A 192 -16.74 -5.65 16.29
CA TYR A 192 -16.75 -6.37 15.01
C TYR A 192 -18.09 -7.08 14.81
N ARG A 193 -18.34 -7.56 13.59
CA ARG A 193 -19.53 -8.34 13.22
C ARG A 193 -19.08 -9.58 12.46
N LEU A 194 -19.91 -10.63 12.49
CA LEU A 194 -19.76 -11.78 11.60
C LEU A 194 -20.58 -11.55 10.32
N ILE A 195 -20.07 -12.01 9.19
CA ILE A 195 -20.87 -12.16 7.97
C ILE A 195 -21.42 -13.61 7.84
N PRO A 196 -22.53 -13.85 7.12
CA PRO A 196 -23.13 -15.18 7.02
C PRO A 196 -22.18 -16.29 6.57
N SER A 197 -21.24 -15.99 5.66
CA SER A 197 -20.23 -16.95 5.19
C SER A 197 -19.17 -17.30 6.23
N GLU A 198 -18.84 -16.40 7.17
CA GLU A 198 -18.00 -16.73 8.33
C GLU A 198 -18.76 -17.67 9.27
N LEU A 199 -20.02 -17.39 9.58
CA LEU A 199 -20.85 -18.24 10.45
C LEU A 199 -21.03 -19.65 9.86
N GLU A 200 -21.26 -19.76 8.54
CA GLU A 200 -21.32 -21.05 7.85
C GLU A 200 -19.97 -21.79 7.92
N PHE A 201 -18.84 -21.10 7.73
CA PHE A 201 -17.51 -21.67 7.88
C PHE A 201 -17.29 -22.23 9.30
N TYR A 202 -17.60 -21.46 10.34
CA TYR A 202 -17.47 -21.91 11.73
C TYR A 202 -18.35 -23.13 12.02
N ARG A 203 -19.60 -23.16 11.53
CA ARG A 203 -20.50 -24.32 11.65
C ARG A 203 -19.95 -25.56 10.95
N ARG A 204 -19.49 -25.42 9.70
CA ARG A 204 -18.95 -26.54 8.90
C ARG A 204 -17.66 -27.12 9.50
N MET A 205 -16.83 -26.27 10.09
CA MET A 205 -15.58 -26.68 10.75
C MET A 205 -15.78 -27.09 12.22
N VAL A 206 -16.99 -26.99 12.76
CA VAL A 206 -17.34 -27.21 14.18
C VAL A 206 -16.46 -26.38 15.13
N LEU A 207 -16.25 -25.12 14.77
CA LEU A 207 -15.44 -24.15 15.52
C LEU A 207 -16.33 -23.15 16.26
N PRO A 208 -15.96 -22.72 17.48
CA PRO A 208 -16.68 -21.67 18.21
C PRO A 208 -16.66 -20.34 17.44
N VAL A 209 -17.65 -19.48 17.70
CA VAL A 209 -17.59 -18.10 17.25
C VAL A 209 -16.35 -17.41 17.84
N PRO A 210 -15.53 -16.74 17.00
CA PRO A 210 -14.30 -16.10 17.47
C PRO A 210 -14.63 -15.01 18.49
N ARG A 211 -13.86 -14.98 19.60
CA ARG A 211 -13.93 -13.95 20.67
C ARG A 211 -13.06 -12.71 20.37
N LYS A 212 -12.33 -12.73 19.25
CA LYS A 212 -11.45 -11.66 18.78
C LYS A 212 -11.90 -11.18 17.40
N CYS A 213 -11.68 -9.90 17.09
CA CYS A 213 -11.83 -9.34 15.75
C CYS A 213 -10.79 -9.93 14.78
N PHE A 214 -10.97 -9.67 13.47
CA PHE A 214 -10.06 -10.15 12.41
C PHE A 214 -8.59 -9.80 12.70
N ASP A 215 -8.31 -8.53 13.02
CA ASP A 215 -6.95 -7.99 13.25
C ASP A 215 -6.21 -8.55 14.49
N CYS A 216 -6.86 -9.40 15.30
CA CYS A 216 -6.28 -9.95 16.54
C CYS A 216 -6.25 -11.49 16.57
N ARG A 217 -6.59 -12.14 15.44
CA ARG A 217 -6.66 -13.61 15.30
C ARG A 217 -5.32 -14.22 14.89
#